data_AF-A0A9E0LXM2-F1
#
_entry.id   AF-A0A9E0LXM2-F1
#
_cell.length_a   1.000
_cell.length_b   1.000
_cell.length_c   1.000
_cell.angle_alpha   90.00
_cell.angle_beta   90.00
_cell.angle_gamma   90.00
#
_symmetry.space_group_name_H-M   'P 1'
#
loop_
_entity.id
_entity.type
_entity.pdbx_description
1 polymer ?
#
loop_
_entity_poly.entity_id
_entity_poly.type
_entity_poly.pdbx_seq_one_letter_code
_entity_poly.pdbx_strand_id
1 'polypeptide(L)'
;MTTSFATGEPYSGAEIAAEMTRLHAESERYLLGVPAVEFAALQGEKWSPADHVRHLAKSTFPLVPALGLPKFLLGLRFGRAAAESRGFAALRDDYRARLRETGATAGRFAPSPRPLPDDLEAWQREVLGSWREAVSGLAAKIPAWSERALDLYRLPHPLLGKLTVREMLLFTVYHNAHHLEQVAGRR
;
A
#
# COMPACT_ATOMS: atom_id res chain seq x y z
N MET A 1 21.91 -10.14 8.00
CA MET A 1 21.65 -9.28 6.83
C MET A 1 20.49 -8.37 7.20
N THR A 2 20.65 -7.06 7.09
CA THR A 2 19.57 -6.09 7.33
C THR A 2 18.59 -6.21 6.16
N THR A 3 17.39 -6.74 6.39
CA THR A 3 16.36 -6.79 5.34
C THR A 3 15.98 -5.35 4.99
N SER A 4 16.26 -4.92 3.76
CA SER A 4 15.89 -3.61 3.25
C SER A 4 14.74 -3.77 2.26
N PHE A 5 13.63 -3.07 2.51
CA PHE A 5 12.49 -2.99 1.58
C PHE A 5 12.64 -1.80 0.64
N ALA A 6 13.87 -1.58 0.17
CA ALA A 6 14.17 -0.49 -0.74
C ALA A 6 13.29 -0.59 -1.99
N THR A 7 12.76 0.56 -2.35
CA THR A 7 12.01 0.75 -3.58
C THR A 7 12.93 1.40 -4.60
N GLY A 8 12.77 1.03 -5.87
CA GLY A 8 13.30 1.84 -6.97
C GLY A 8 12.53 3.16 -7.11
N GLU A 9 12.68 3.81 -8.25
CA GLU A 9 11.83 4.94 -8.65
C GLU A 9 10.98 4.57 -9.86
N PRO A 10 10.06 3.59 -9.75
CA PRO A 10 9.21 3.20 -10.87
C PRO A 10 8.38 4.40 -11.32
N TYR A 11 8.10 4.51 -12.62
CA TYR A 11 7.23 5.56 -13.11
C TYR A 11 6.14 5.03 -14.03
N SER A 12 6.47 4.26 -15.06
CA SER A 12 5.49 3.69 -16.01
C SER A 12 4.55 2.70 -15.33
N GLY A 13 3.38 2.46 -15.93
CA GLY A 13 2.44 1.46 -15.40
C GLY A 13 3.08 0.07 -15.25
N ALA A 14 3.93 -0.32 -16.19
CA ALA A 14 4.65 -1.59 -16.17
C ALA A 14 5.66 -1.68 -15.02
N GLU A 15 6.49 -0.64 -14.82
CA GLU A 15 7.46 -0.57 -13.73
C GLU A 15 6.77 -0.58 -12.36
N ILE A 16 5.68 0.17 -12.22
CA ILE A 16 4.90 0.21 -10.98
C ILE A 16 4.32 -1.17 -10.66
N ALA A 17 3.74 -1.86 -11.64
CA ALA A 17 3.16 -3.19 -11.44
C ALA A 17 4.23 -4.24 -11.08
N ALA A 18 5.38 -4.17 -11.75
CA ALA A 18 6.52 -5.03 -11.47
C ALA A 18 7.07 -4.79 -10.06
N GLU A 19 7.30 -3.54 -9.68
CA GLU A 19 7.83 -3.17 -8.37
C GLU A 19 6.86 -3.52 -7.24
N MET A 20 5.57 -3.28 -7.43
CA MET A 20 4.52 -3.67 -6.49
C MET A 20 4.52 -5.18 -6.23
N THR A 21 4.64 -5.98 -7.30
CA THR A 21 4.65 -7.45 -7.24
C THR A 21 5.94 -7.96 -6.59
N ARG A 22 7.09 -7.42 -6.97
CA ARG A 22 8.41 -7.75 -6.41
C ARG A 22 8.45 -7.47 -4.91
N LEU A 23 8.11 -6.24 -4.52
CA LEU A 23 8.11 -5.80 -3.13
C LEU A 23 7.19 -6.66 -2.28
N HIS A 24 5.98 -6.98 -2.77
CA HIS A 24 5.06 -7.83 -2.05
C HIS A 24 5.58 -9.26 -1.88
N ALA A 25 6.14 -9.88 -2.92
CA ALA A 25 6.69 -11.24 -2.84
C ALA A 25 7.89 -11.33 -1.89
N GLU A 26 8.74 -10.31 -1.83
CA GLU A 26 9.82 -10.20 -0.84
C GLU A 26 9.28 -10.03 0.58
N SER A 27 8.28 -9.16 0.73
CA SER A 27 7.65 -8.86 2.01
C SER A 27 6.90 -10.07 2.59
N GLU A 28 6.15 -10.81 1.77
CA GLU A 28 5.43 -12.02 2.18
C GLU A 28 6.42 -13.10 2.62
N ARG A 29 7.51 -13.32 1.87
CA ARG A 29 8.58 -14.25 2.29
C ARG A 29 9.21 -13.87 3.62
N TYR A 30 9.51 -12.58 3.82
CA TYR A 30 10.03 -12.09 5.09
C TYR A 30 9.03 -12.34 6.24
N LEU A 31 7.76 -11.97 6.05
CA LEU A 31 6.74 -12.08 7.09
C LEU A 31 6.35 -13.52 7.40
N LEU A 32 6.43 -14.45 6.45
CA LEU A 32 6.29 -15.89 6.70
C LEU A 32 7.44 -16.46 7.54
N GLY A 33 8.62 -15.84 7.49
CA GLY A 33 9.76 -16.21 8.33
C GLY A 33 9.67 -15.69 9.77
N VAL A 34 8.71 -14.80 10.06
CA VAL A 34 8.45 -14.30 11.42
C VAL A 34 7.66 -15.37 12.20
N PRO A 35 8.07 -15.76 13.43
CA PRO A 35 7.27 -16.65 14.27
C PRO A 35 5.85 -16.10 14.46
N ALA A 36 4.83 -16.95 14.31
CA ALA A 36 3.43 -16.50 14.31
C ALA A 36 3.02 -15.75 15.60
N VAL A 37 3.60 -16.11 16.74
CA VAL A 37 3.42 -15.39 18.01
C VAL A 37 3.96 -13.96 17.95
N GLU A 38 5.12 -13.75 17.32
CA GLU A 38 5.69 -12.41 17.13
C GLU A 38 4.96 -11.62 16.05
N PHE A 39 4.44 -12.31 15.03
CA PHE A 39 3.60 -11.69 14.00
C PHE A 39 2.32 -11.10 14.62
N ALA A 40 1.75 -11.79 15.62
CA ALA A 40 0.57 -11.37 16.35
C ALA A 40 0.82 -10.33 17.45
N ALA A 41 2.03 -10.31 18.03
CA ALA A 41 2.35 -9.46 19.17
C ALA A 41 2.60 -8.00 18.78
N LEU A 42 2.22 -7.08 19.68
CA LEU A 42 2.53 -5.65 19.54
C LEU A 42 4.04 -5.40 19.61
N GLN A 43 4.51 -4.40 18.87
CA GLN A 43 5.89 -3.93 18.91
C GLN A 43 6.01 -2.82 19.98
N GLY A 44 5.97 -3.21 21.25
CA GLY A 44 5.81 -2.29 22.38
C GLY A 44 4.41 -1.66 22.37
N GLU A 45 4.33 -0.34 22.31
CA GLU A 45 3.06 0.40 22.16
C GLU A 45 2.64 0.58 20.68
N LYS A 46 3.44 0.06 19.74
CA LYS A 46 3.17 0.15 18.30
C LYS A 46 2.41 -1.08 17.82
N TRP A 47 1.84 -0.96 16.62
CA TRP A 47 1.15 -2.05 15.93
C TRP A 47 1.97 -3.33 15.85
N SER A 48 1.26 -4.46 15.86
CA SER A 48 1.84 -5.75 15.52
C SER A 48 2.18 -5.82 14.03
N PRO A 49 3.09 -6.74 13.61
CA PRO A 49 3.28 -7.06 12.20
C PRO A 49 1.96 -7.40 11.47
N ALA A 50 1.06 -8.13 12.14
CA ALA A 50 -0.27 -8.42 11.62
C ALA A 50 -1.10 -7.15 11.39
N ASP A 51 -1.08 -6.20 12.33
CA ASP A 51 -1.82 -4.94 12.20
C ASP A 51 -1.30 -4.07 11.05
N HIS A 52 0.02 -4.04 10.85
CA HIS A 52 0.64 -3.43 9.67
C HIS A 52 0.10 -4.04 8.37
N VAL A 53 0.12 -5.37 8.24
CA VAL A 53 -0.37 -6.07 7.03
C VAL A 53 -1.87 -5.83 6.82
N ARG A 54 -2.67 -5.92 7.89
CA ARG A 54 -4.11 -5.67 7.84
C ARG A 54 -4.43 -4.25 7.40
N HIS A 55 -3.66 -3.27 7.87
CA HIS A 55 -3.76 -1.89 7.40
C HIS A 55 -3.47 -1.77 5.89
N LEU A 56 -2.36 -2.37 5.44
CA LEU A 56 -1.97 -2.36 4.02
C LEU A 56 -3.03 -3.02 3.12
N ALA A 57 -3.57 -4.16 3.52
CA ALA A 57 -4.67 -4.81 2.81
C ALA A 57 -5.90 -3.90 2.72
N LYS A 58 -6.30 -3.31 3.86
CA LYS A 58 -7.47 -2.43 3.98
C LYS A 58 -7.34 -1.13 3.17
N SER A 59 -6.14 -0.56 3.06
CA SER A 59 -5.90 0.64 2.23
C SER A 59 -5.82 0.33 0.74
N THR A 60 -5.35 -0.86 0.37
CA THR A 60 -5.16 -1.27 -1.03
C THR A 60 -6.44 -1.80 -1.67
N PHE A 61 -7.24 -2.57 -0.93
CA PHE A 61 -8.42 -3.27 -1.46
C PHE A 61 -9.42 -2.35 -2.19
N PRO A 62 -9.74 -1.12 -1.71
CA PRO A 62 -10.66 -0.23 -2.42
C PRO A 62 -10.17 0.24 -3.79
N LEU A 63 -8.86 0.15 -4.06
CA LEU A 63 -8.28 0.55 -5.35
C LEU A 63 -8.60 -0.46 -6.45
N VAL A 64 -8.75 -1.75 -6.11
CA VAL A 64 -9.04 -2.82 -7.07
C VAL A 64 -10.33 -2.56 -7.87
N PRO A 65 -11.50 -2.35 -7.23
CA PRO A 65 -12.71 -2.01 -7.96
C PRO A 65 -12.64 -0.61 -8.57
N ALA A 66 -11.96 0.35 -7.93
CA ALA A 66 -11.82 1.70 -8.46
C ALA A 66 -11.12 1.72 -9.84
N LEU A 67 -10.04 0.94 -10.01
CA LEU A 67 -9.34 0.81 -11.29
C LEU A 67 -10.11 -0.02 -12.33
N GLY A 68 -11.16 -0.72 -11.92
CA GLY A 68 -12.10 -1.43 -12.80
C GLY A 68 -13.26 -0.58 -13.30
N LEU A 69 -13.49 0.61 -12.74
CA LEU A 69 -14.59 1.49 -13.16
C LEU A 69 -14.34 2.06 -14.57
N PRO A 70 -15.41 2.32 -15.36
CA PRO A 70 -15.32 3.14 -16.54
C PRO A 70 -14.62 4.48 -16.23
N LYS A 71 -13.52 4.77 -16.93
CA LYS A 71 -12.62 5.89 -16.60
C LYS A 71 -13.34 7.25 -16.55
N PHE A 72 -14.36 7.46 -17.38
CA PHE A 72 -15.14 8.70 -17.35
C PHE A 72 -15.88 8.92 -16.02
N LEU A 73 -16.30 7.86 -15.32
CA LEU A 73 -16.93 7.96 -13.99
C LEU A 73 -15.94 8.45 -12.94
N LEU A 74 -14.68 8.01 -13.01
CA LEU A 74 -13.61 8.55 -12.16
C LEU A 74 -13.40 10.05 -12.42
N GLY A 75 -13.39 10.44 -13.70
CA GLY A 75 -13.32 11.84 -14.11
C GLY A 75 -14.48 12.69 -13.57
N LEU A 76 -15.71 12.17 -13.59
CA LEU A 76 -16.88 12.85 -13.05
C LEU A 76 -16.84 12.95 -11.51
N ARG A 77 -16.47 11.85 -10.83
CA ARG A 77 -16.55 11.74 -9.37
C ARG A 77 -15.40 12.46 -8.66
N PHE A 78 -14.19 12.39 -9.23
CA PHE A 78 -12.96 12.85 -8.58
C PHE A 78 -12.23 13.94 -9.37
N GLY A 79 -12.58 14.13 -10.64
CA GLY A 79 -11.99 15.12 -11.53
C GLY A 79 -10.79 14.60 -12.29
N ARG A 80 -10.32 15.41 -13.24
CA ARG A 80 -9.11 15.17 -14.03
C ARG A 80 -7.96 16.07 -13.56
N ALA A 81 -6.72 15.61 -13.67
CA ALA A 81 -5.55 16.42 -13.43
C ALA A 81 -5.29 17.35 -14.62
N ALA A 82 -4.68 18.50 -14.34
CA ALA A 82 -4.27 19.49 -15.34
C ALA A 82 -2.75 19.48 -15.61
N ALA A 83 -2.00 18.75 -14.78
CA ALA A 83 -0.56 18.61 -14.85
C ALA A 83 -0.17 17.13 -14.79
N GLU A 84 1.06 16.83 -15.17
CA GLU A 84 1.64 15.50 -15.05
C GLU A 84 1.77 15.07 -13.59
N SER A 85 1.83 13.76 -13.37
CA SER A 85 2.03 13.18 -12.05
C SER A 85 3.40 13.52 -11.49
N ARG A 86 3.49 13.68 -10.17
CA ARG A 86 4.79 13.68 -9.49
C ARG A 86 5.52 12.35 -9.70
N GLY A 87 6.84 12.41 -9.77
CA GLY A 87 7.71 11.24 -9.67
C GLY A 87 7.70 10.62 -8.26
N PHE A 88 8.19 9.39 -8.16
CA PHE A 88 8.17 8.59 -6.93
C PHE A 88 8.80 9.31 -5.73
N ALA A 89 10.02 9.85 -5.89
CA ALA A 89 10.74 10.56 -4.83
C ALA A 89 9.97 11.78 -4.31
N ALA A 90 9.47 12.62 -5.22
CA ALA A 90 8.69 13.81 -4.85
C ALA A 90 7.41 13.44 -4.09
N LEU A 91 6.69 12.41 -4.55
CA LEU A 91 5.48 11.93 -3.88
C LEU A 91 5.77 11.37 -2.47
N ARG A 92 6.85 10.59 -2.33
CA ARG A 92 7.33 10.09 -1.03
C ARG A 92 7.62 11.25 -0.08
N ASP A 93 8.36 12.23 -0.55
CA ASP A 93 8.85 13.33 0.28
C ASP A 93 7.68 14.22 0.73
N ASP A 94 6.71 14.47 -0.15
CA ASP A 94 5.45 15.13 0.18
C ASP A 94 4.66 14.37 1.25
N TYR A 95 4.53 13.04 1.12
CA TYR A 95 3.85 12.23 2.13
C TYR A 95 4.53 12.29 3.49
N ARG A 96 5.86 12.15 3.52
CA ARG A 96 6.66 12.25 4.75
C ARG A 96 6.53 13.63 5.39
N ALA A 97 6.53 14.70 4.60
CA ALA A 97 6.31 16.06 5.08
C ALA A 97 4.93 16.20 5.73
N ARG A 98 3.87 15.76 5.03
CA ARG A 98 2.49 15.82 5.55
C ARG A 98 2.29 15.02 6.84
N LEU A 99 2.91 13.85 6.96
CA LEU A 99 2.86 13.08 8.21
C LEU A 99 3.48 13.85 9.38
N ARG A 100 4.65 14.47 9.18
CA ARG A 100 5.33 15.26 10.23
C ARG A 100 4.53 16.51 10.61
N GLU A 101 3.96 17.20 9.63
CA GLU A 101 3.22 18.45 9.86
C GLU A 101 1.89 18.22 10.59
N THR A 102 1.17 17.14 10.25
CA THR A 102 -0.21 16.95 10.70
C THR A 102 -0.36 15.94 11.82
N GLY A 103 0.65 15.09 12.08
CA GLY A 103 0.54 13.97 13.00
C GLY A 103 -0.54 12.96 12.60
N ALA A 104 -0.89 12.90 11.31
CA ALA A 104 -1.99 12.10 10.81
C ALA A 104 -1.84 10.62 11.17
N THR A 105 -2.95 10.02 11.59
CA THR A 105 -3.06 8.59 11.88
C THR A 105 -3.83 7.87 10.78
N ALA A 106 -3.82 6.54 10.78
CA ALA A 106 -4.51 5.74 9.77
C ALA A 106 -6.05 5.89 9.77
N GLY A 107 -6.64 6.49 10.82
CA GLY A 107 -8.08 6.76 10.91
C GLY A 107 -8.92 5.53 10.60
N ARG A 108 -9.87 5.66 9.65
CA ARG A 108 -10.74 4.54 9.24
C ARG A 108 -10.01 3.33 8.66
N PHE A 109 -8.75 3.50 8.24
CA PHE A 109 -7.91 2.42 7.72
C PHE A 109 -7.10 1.72 8.80
N ALA A 110 -7.18 2.18 10.06
CA ALA A 110 -6.63 1.41 11.17
C ALA A 110 -7.29 0.01 11.24
N PRO A 111 -6.53 -1.03 11.60
CA PRO A 111 -7.09 -2.36 11.80
C PRO A 111 -8.03 -2.35 13.01
N SER A 112 -9.17 -3.03 12.89
CA SER A 112 -10.08 -3.21 14.04
C SER A 112 -9.49 -4.26 15.00
N PRO A 113 -9.64 -4.10 16.32
CA PRO A 113 -9.30 -5.15 17.27
C PRO A 113 -10.03 -6.45 16.93
N ARG A 114 -9.33 -7.58 17.04
CA ARG A 114 -9.89 -8.92 16.85
C ARG A 114 -9.25 -9.87 17.87
N PRO A 115 -10.01 -10.78 18.50
CA PRO A 115 -9.42 -11.85 19.30
C PRO A 115 -8.42 -12.67 18.46
N LEU A 116 -7.29 -13.03 19.06
CA LEU A 116 -6.35 -13.94 18.40
C LEU A 116 -6.95 -15.36 18.37
N PRO A 117 -6.89 -16.06 17.23
CA PRO A 117 -7.32 -17.46 17.14
C PRO A 117 -6.27 -18.39 17.77
N ASP A 118 -6.68 -19.64 18.05
CA ASP A 118 -5.79 -20.64 18.65
C ASP A 118 -4.65 -21.04 17.68
N ASP A 119 -4.94 -21.14 16.38
CA ASP A 119 -3.95 -21.44 15.34
C ASP A 119 -3.40 -20.14 14.72
N LEU A 120 -2.34 -19.62 15.35
CA LEU A 120 -1.67 -18.39 14.91
C LEU A 120 -0.98 -18.55 13.55
N GLU A 121 -0.51 -19.74 13.19
CA GLU A 121 0.14 -19.96 11.90
C GLU A 121 -0.86 -19.93 10.74
N ALA A 122 -2.02 -20.59 10.91
CA ALA A 122 -3.11 -20.50 9.94
C ALA A 122 -3.59 -19.06 9.79
N TRP A 123 -3.70 -18.33 10.90
CA TRP A 123 -4.10 -16.93 10.89
C TRP A 123 -3.07 -16.01 10.21
N GLN A 124 -1.77 -16.22 10.45
CA GLN A 124 -0.71 -15.51 9.73
C GLN A 124 -0.85 -15.70 8.22
N ARG A 125 -1.07 -16.95 7.76
CA ARG A 125 -1.29 -17.27 6.34
C ARG A 125 -2.56 -16.61 5.79
N GLU A 126 -3.65 -16.55 6.57
CA GLU A 126 -4.89 -15.85 6.18
C GLU A 126 -4.64 -14.34 5.99
N VAL A 127 -4.00 -13.69 6.97
CA VAL A 127 -3.72 -12.25 6.94
C VAL A 127 -2.83 -11.89 5.74
N LEU A 128 -1.77 -12.66 5.51
CA LEU A 128 -0.89 -12.48 4.36
C LEU A 128 -1.61 -12.77 3.04
N GLY A 129 -2.45 -13.80 2.99
CA GLY A 129 -3.28 -14.13 1.83
C GLY A 129 -4.24 -13.00 1.43
N SER A 130 -4.91 -12.37 2.40
CA SER A 130 -5.78 -11.21 2.14
C SER A 130 -5.02 -10.01 1.59
N TRP A 131 -3.81 -9.76 2.10
CA TRP A 131 -2.95 -8.71 1.55
C TRP A 131 -2.48 -9.03 0.13
N ARG A 132 -2.12 -10.30 -0.13
CA ARG A 132 -1.76 -10.78 -1.47
C ARG A 132 -2.87 -10.59 -2.47
N GLU A 133 -4.11 -10.95 -2.13
CA GLU A 133 -5.28 -10.73 -2.99
C GLU A 133 -5.47 -9.26 -3.34
N ALA A 134 -5.31 -8.35 -2.37
CA ALA A 134 -5.42 -6.92 -2.61
C ALA A 134 -4.33 -6.42 -3.56
N VAL A 135 -3.08 -6.84 -3.36
CA VAL A 135 -1.94 -6.41 -4.17
C VAL A 135 -1.99 -7.00 -5.57
N SER A 136 -2.19 -8.32 -5.71
CA SER A 136 -2.26 -8.98 -7.02
C SER A 136 -3.48 -8.50 -7.82
N GLY A 137 -4.61 -8.31 -7.14
CA GLY A 137 -5.82 -7.75 -7.74
C GLY A 137 -5.59 -6.34 -8.29
N LEU A 138 -4.85 -5.51 -7.56
CA LEU A 138 -4.51 -4.16 -8.01
C LEU A 138 -3.51 -4.18 -9.17
N ALA A 139 -2.41 -4.91 -9.03
CA ALA A 139 -1.37 -5.03 -10.05
C ALA A 139 -1.94 -5.53 -11.39
N ALA A 140 -2.85 -6.49 -11.37
CA ALA A 140 -3.51 -7.03 -12.56
C ALA A 140 -4.39 -6.01 -13.31
N LYS A 141 -4.82 -4.90 -12.66
CA LYS A 141 -5.59 -3.84 -13.34
C LYS A 141 -4.71 -2.85 -14.08
N ILE A 142 -3.46 -2.67 -13.67
CA ILE A 142 -2.57 -1.62 -14.19
C ILE A 142 -2.36 -1.73 -15.72
N PRO A 143 -2.15 -2.92 -16.32
CA PRO A 143 -1.94 -3.03 -17.77
C PRO A 143 -3.10 -2.52 -18.65
N ALA A 144 -4.33 -2.41 -18.11
CA ALA A 144 -5.49 -1.89 -18.83
C ALA A 144 -5.55 -0.34 -18.87
N TRP A 145 -4.52 0.32 -18.35
CA TRP A 145 -4.40 1.78 -18.31
C TRP A 145 -3.28 2.24 -19.23
N SER A 146 -3.58 3.21 -20.10
CA SER A 146 -2.53 3.91 -20.83
C SER A 146 -1.83 4.90 -19.90
N GLU A 147 -0.57 5.21 -20.21
CA GLU A 147 0.22 6.20 -19.46
C GLU A 147 -0.53 7.53 -19.31
N ARG A 148 -1.11 8.03 -20.40
CA ARG A 148 -1.95 9.24 -20.38
C ARG A 148 -3.13 9.13 -19.41
N ALA A 149 -3.77 7.97 -19.32
CA ALA A 149 -4.90 7.78 -18.40
C ALA A 149 -4.44 7.72 -16.94
N LEU A 150 -3.26 7.15 -16.67
CA LEU A 150 -2.66 7.13 -15.33
C LEU A 150 -2.40 8.55 -14.81
N ASP A 151 -1.97 9.45 -15.68
CA ASP A 151 -1.73 10.87 -15.35
C ASP A 151 -3.00 11.72 -15.31
N LEU A 152 -4.05 11.32 -16.05
CA LEU A 152 -5.24 12.15 -16.21
C LEU A 152 -6.28 11.99 -15.10
N TYR A 153 -6.61 10.75 -14.70
CA TYR A 153 -7.71 10.49 -13.77
C TYR A 153 -7.23 10.54 -12.32
N ARG A 154 -8.12 10.93 -11.41
CA ARG A 154 -7.78 11.11 -10.00
C ARG A 154 -8.54 10.19 -9.05
N LEU A 155 -7.93 9.92 -7.90
CA LEU A 155 -8.51 9.21 -6.77
C LEU A 155 -8.27 10.01 -5.47
N PRO A 156 -9.20 9.94 -4.50
CA PRO A 156 -9.01 10.61 -3.22
C PRO A 156 -8.05 9.83 -2.31
N HIS A 157 -7.07 10.51 -1.76
CA HIS A 157 -6.16 10.03 -0.72
C HIS A 157 -6.47 10.73 0.62
N PRO A 158 -6.52 10.00 1.76
CA PRO A 158 -6.90 10.58 3.05
C PRO A 158 -6.00 11.71 3.53
N LEU A 159 -4.70 11.66 3.22
CA LEU A 159 -3.71 12.64 3.70
C LEU A 159 -3.23 13.60 2.60
N LEU A 160 -3.21 13.15 1.35
CA LEU A 160 -2.56 13.88 0.24
C LEU A 160 -3.57 14.60 -0.66
N GLY A 161 -4.86 14.59 -0.30
CA GLY A 161 -5.91 15.11 -1.15
C GLY A 161 -6.12 14.25 -2.39
N LYS A 162 -6.33 14.87 -3.55
CA LYS A 162 -6.56 14.13 -4.80
C LYS A 162 -5.24 13.83 -5.49
N LEU A 163 -4.98 12.55 -5.71
CA LEU A 163 -3.83 12.04 -6.47
C LEU A 163 -4.25 11.64 -7.88
N THR A 164 -3.36 11.70 -8.85
CA THR A 164 -3.56 10.96 -10.11
C THR A 164 -3.60 9.46 -9.83
N VAL A 165 -4.08 8.65 -10.78
CA VAL A 165 -4.02 7.19 -10.65
C VAL A 165 -2.56 6.73 -10.58
N ARG A 166 -1.65 7.33 -11.35
CA ARG A 166 -0.21 7.06 -11.23
C ARG A 166 0.29 7.31 -9.81
N GLU A 167 0.04 8.50 -9.28
CA GLU A 167 0.47 8.87 -7.92
C GLU A 167 -0.13 7.96 -6.86
N MET A 168 -1.40 7.56 -6.99
CA MET A 168 -2.01 6.61 -6.05
C MET A 168 -1.28 5.25 -6.07
N LEU A 169 -0.87 4.77 -7.24
CA LEU A 169 -0.13 3.51 -7.37
C LEU A 169 1.31 3.63 -6.87
N LEU A 170 2.01 4.73 -7.19
CA LEU A 170 3.34 5.04 -6.65
C LEU A 170 3.31 5.12 -5.12
N PHE A 171 2.30 5.80 -4.57
CA PHE A 171 2.07 5.85 -3.13
C PHE A 171 1.85 4.45 -2.57
N THR A 172 1.08 3.60 -3.25
CA THR A 172 0.83 2.23 -2.78
C THR A 172 2.14 1.44 -2.67
N VAL A 173 3.05 1.55 -3.65
CA VAL A 173 4.39 0.93 -3.58
C VAL A 173 5.18 1.45 -2.39
N TYR A 174 5.31 2.76 -2.25
CA TYR A 174 6.04 3.38 -1.14
C TYR A 174 5.43 3.03 0.23
N HIS A 175 4.10 3.04 0.34
CA HIS A 175 3.36 2.80 1.57
C HIS A 175 3.57 1.38 2.10
N ASN A 176 3.56 0.38 1.21
CA ASN A 176 3.91 -0.99 1.56
C ASN A 176 5.34 -1.07 2.11
N ALA A 177 6.32 -0.49 1.40
CA ALA A 177 7.72 -0.47 1.86
C ALA A 177 7.88 0.21 3.22
N HIS A 178 7.24 1.37 3.39
CA HIS A 178 7.28 2.15 4.63
C HIS A 178 6.78 1.36 5.85
N HIS A 179 5.68 0.62 5.72
CA HIS A 179 5.17 -0.20 6.81
C HIS A 179 6.05 -1.43 7.07
N LEU A 180 6.61 -2.04 6.02
CA LEU A 180 7.51 -3.19 6.16
C LEU A 180 8.84 -2.79 6.83
N GLU A 181 9.35 -1.59 6.56
CA GLU A 181 10.48 -1.01 7.29
C GLU A 181 10.18 -0.83 8.79
N GLN A 182 8.96 -0.43 9.16
CA GLN A 182 8.55 -0.34 10.57
C GLN A 182 8.49 -1.73 11.23
N VAL A 183 7.99 -2.73 10.49
CA VAL A 183 7.94 -4.12 10.97
C VAL A 183 9.33 -4.73 11.12
N ALA A 184 10.28 -4.43 10.23
CA ALA A 184 11.65 -4.94 10.31
C ALA A 184 12.56 -4.16 11.25
N GLY A 185 12.26 -2.88 11.48
CA GLY A 185 12.97 -2.02 12.44
C GLY A 185 12.70 -2.39 13.90
N ARG A 186 12.31 -3.64 14.20
CA ARG A 186 11.98 -4.17 15.53
C ARG A 186 13.04 -3.70 16.54
N ARG A 187 12.63 -2.75 17.37
CA ARG A 187 13.25 -2.40 18.64
C ARG A 187 12.14 -2.41 19.66
#